data_AF-A0A1I4EMF6-F1
#
_entry.id   AF-A0A1I4EMF6-F1
#
_cell.length_a   1.000
_cell.length_b   1.000
_cell.length_c   1.000
_cell.angle_alpha   90.00
_cell.angle_beta   90.00
_cell.angle_gamma   90.00
#
_symmetry.space_group_name_H-M   'P 1'
#
loop_
_entity.id
_entity.type
_entity.pdbx_description
1 polymer ?
#
loop_
_entity_poly.entity_id
_entity_poly.type
_entity_poly.pdbx_seq_one_letter_code
_entity_poly.pdbx_strand_id
1 'polypeptide(L)'
;MELQADFTGVWNKDQEYNGIVFSGIQPVFNIMDNCMTSGRIEGDDRFENGEIVRVKLITPKYYANSVWVGKKIDVFDGSRRIGNVTVAQILNPILDANGYKWVLIDGREIETTDDFFDIMRAKLTDGTNDLLGCNFNGFNDLLCGGFGFHDYEEPLNIVWIFSELSRKKLGKDFETIVEIMDQHESGKIRLELYKEHVLE
;
A
#
# COMPACT_ATOMS: atom_id res chain seq x y z
N MET A 1 -14.55 -17.21 12.59
CA MET A 1 -13.36 -17.08 11.71
C MET A 1 -12.68 -15.81 12.17
N GLU A 2 -11.48 -15.91 12.75
CA GLU A 2 -10.76 -14.75 13.27
C GLU A 2 -10.44 -13.75 12.16
N LEU A 3 -10.50 -12.46 12.47
CA LEU A 3 -10.07 -11.41 11.56
C LEU A 3 -8.57 -11.56 11.29
N GLN A 4 -8.20 -11.81 10.02
CA GLN A 4 -6.84 -11.60 9.54
C GLN A 4 -6.59 -10.09 9.52
N ALA A 5 -6.04 -9.60 10.62
CA ALA A 5 -5.79 -8.19 10.85
C ALA A 5 -4.54 -7.74 10.10
N ASP A 6 -4.55 -6.49 9.64
CA ASP A 6 -3.42 -5.85 8.98
C ASP A 6 -2.43 -5.27 9.99
N PHE A 7 -2.92 -4.82 11.15
CA PHE A 7 -2.09 -4.40 12.27
C PHE A 7 -2.85 -4.52 13.59
N THR A 8 -2.09 -4.46 14.68
CA THR A 8 -2.62 -4.24 16.01
C THR A 8 -2.20 -2.85 16.50
N GLY A 9 -2.96 -2.29 17.43
CA GLY A 9 -2.62 -1.02 18.02
C GLY A 9 -3.34 -0.75 19.33
N VAL A 10 -2.96 0.33 19.98
CA VAL A 10 -3.54 0.80 21.23
C VAL A 10 -4.67 1.78 20.91
N TRP A 11 -5.89 1.46 21.34
CA TRP A 11 -7.05 2.33 21.20
C TRP A 11 -7.02 3.50 22.19
N ASN A 12 -7.37 4.68 21.71
CA ASN A 12 -7.64 5.86 22.53
C ASN A 12 -8.90 6.56 22.03
N LYS A 13 -9.92 6.61 22.87
CA LYS A 13 -11.18 7.29 22.61
C LYS A 13 -11.00 8.80 22.55
N ASP A 14 -11.73 9.45 21.66
CA ASP A 14 -11.78 10.91 21.61
C ASP A 14 -12.49 11.48 22.85
N GLN A 15 -11.91 12.52 23.46
CA GLN A 15 -12.48 13.17 24.65
C GLN A 15 -13.81 13.88 24.36
N GLU A 16 -14.03 14.33 23.12
CA GLU A 16 -15.26 15.00 22.68
C GLU A 16 -16.34 13.99 22.23
N TYR A 17 -16.00 12.70 22.17
CA TYR A 17 -16.92 11.63 21.81
C TYR A 17 -17.58 11.01 23.05
N ASN A 18 -18.85 11.35 23.29
CA ASN A 18 -19.61 10.83 24.44
C ASN A 18 -20.18 9.41 24.24
N GLY A 19 -20.15 8.88 23.02
CA GLY A 19 -20.69 7.54 22.71
C GLY A 19 -19.83 6.40 23.23
N ILE A 20 -20.37 5.18 23.24
CA ILE A 20 -19.59 3.96 23.52
C ILE A 20 -19.18 3.35 22.18
N VAL A 21 -17.93 2.90 22.08
CA VAL A 21 -17.41 2.22 20.90
C VAL A 21 -17.30 0.73 21.21
N PHE A 22 -17.89 -0.10 20.36
CA PHE A 22 -17.91 -1.55 20.52
C PHE A 22 -16.98 -2.24 19.51
N SER A 23 -16.53 -3.43 19.86
CA SER A 23 -15.79 -4.34 18.99
C SER A 23 -16.61 -4.72 17.76
N GLY A 24 -15.93 -4.86 16.62
CA GLY A 24 -16.50 -5.32 15.37
C GLY A 24 -17.13 -4.24 14.49
N ILE A 25 -17.10 -2.96 14.90
CA ILE A 25 -17.57 -1.83 14.08
C ILE A 25 -16.75 -1.68 12.79
N GLN A 26 -17.34 -0.99 11.82
CA GLN A 26 -16.70 -0.69 10.53
C GLN A 26 -16.46 0.82 10.34
N PRO A 27 -15.50 1.42 11.04
CA PRO A 27 -15.25 2.85 10.97
C PRO A 27 -14.41 3.21 9.74
N VAL A 28 -14.18 4.51 9.60
CA VAL A 28 -13.25 5.10 8.64
C VAL A 28 -11.94 5.44 9.35
N PHE A 29 -10.82 5.06 8.74
CA PHE A 29 -9.46 5.30 9.21
C PHE A 29 -8.79 6.34 8.32
N ASN A 30 -8.20 7.36 8.93
CA ASN A 30 -7.39 8.33 8.22
C ASN A 30 -5.94 7.82 8.12
N ILE A 31 -5.63 7.14 7.01
CA ILE A 31 -4.33 6.47 6.82
C ILE A 31 -3.27 7.44 6.30
N MET A 32 -3.63 8.39 5.43
CA MET A 32 -2.72 9.43 4.93
C MET A 32 -3.50 10.75 4.85
N ASP A 33 -2.81 11.90 4.76
CA ASP A 33 -3.45 13.22 4.79
C ASP A 33 -4.63 13.39 3.82
N ASN A 34 -4.62 12.67 2.70
CA ASN A 34 -5.68 12.65 1.69
C ASN A 34 -6.28 11.25 1.43
N CYS A 35 -6.09 10.29 2.34
CA CYS A 35 -6.58 8.92 2.16
C CYS A 35 -7.29 8.43 3.42
N MET A 36 -8.62 8.41 3.32
CA MET A 36 -9.48 7.72 4.27
C MET A 36 -9.90 6.38 3.69
N THR A 37 -9.80 5.31 4.47
CA THR A 37 -10.27 3.98 4.11
C THR A 37 -11.18 3.43 5.18
N SER A 38 -12.23 2.70 4.81
CA SER A 38 -12.99 1.93 5.78
C SER A 38 -12.22 0.67 6.18
N GLY A 39 -12.59 0.11 7.32
CA GLY A 39 -12.03 -1.14 7.79
C GLY A 39 -12.88 -1.70 8.91
N ARG A 40 -12.45 -2.81 9.48
CA ARG A 40 -13.04 -3.43 10.67
C ARG A 40 -12.04 -3.39 11.81
N ILE A 41 -12.50 -3.04 12.99
CA ILE A 41 -11.70 -3.02 14.22
C ILE A 41 -12.33 -3.95 15.23
N GLU A 42 -11.53 -4.85 15.80
CA GLU A 42 -11.94 -5.83 16.79
C GLU A 42 -11.06 -5.70 18.04
N GLY A 43 -11.70 -5.69 19.20
CA GLY A 43 -11.10 -5.81 20.52
C GLY A 43 -11.94 -6.80 21.34
N ASP A 44 -12.02 -6.62 22.65
CA ASP A 44 -12.73 -7.54 23.54
C ASP A 44 -14.26 -7.42 23.39
N ASP A 45 -14.85 -6.31 23.84
CA ASP A 45 -16.30 -6.04 23.74
C ASP A 45 -16.57 -4.54 23.57
N ARG A 46 -16.30 -3.75 24.60
CA ARG A 46 -16.31 -2.28 24.53
C ARG A 46 -14.88 -1.77 24.58
N PHE A 47 -14.55 -0.79 23.76
CA PHE A 47 -13.19 -0.27 23.71
C PHE A 47 -12.88 0.60 24.92
N GLU A 48 -11.91 0.18 25.72
CA GLU A 48 -11.33 0.94 26.81
C GLU A 48 -10.05 1.65 26.34
N ASN A 49 -9.74 2.81 26.93
CA ASN A 49 -8.48 3.50 26.63
C ASN A 49 -7.28 2.63 27.03
N GLY A 50 -6.36 2.41 26.10
CA GLY A 50 -5.19 1.54 26.31
C GLY A 50 -5.39 0.10 25.85
N GLU A 51 -6.59 -0.28 25.41
CA GLU A 51 -6.87 -1.62 24.90
C GLU A 51 -6.10 -1.91 23.60
N ILE A 52 -5.63 -3.15 23.44
CA ILE A 52 -5.06 -3.62 22.19
C ILE A 52 -6.18 -4.08 21.27
N VAL A 53 -6.29 -3.41 20.12
CA VAL A 53 -7.27 -3.69 19.08
C VAL A 53 -6.58 -4.22 17.83
N ARG A 54 -7.31 -5.03 17.08
CA ARG A 54 -6.93 -5.61 15.78
C ARG A 54 -7.68 -4.85 14.69
N VAL A 55 -6.96 -4.37 13.67
CA VAL A 55 -7.55 -3.61 12.57
C VAL A 55 -7.31 -4.35 11.26
N LYS A 56 -8.38 -4.53 10.48
CA LYS A 56 -8.34 -4.94 9.07
C LYS A 56 -8.86 -3.79 8.23
N LEU A 57 -8.07 -3.31 7.29
CA LEU A 57 -8.44 -2.23 6.39
C LEU A 57 -8.96 -2.80 5.07
N ILE A 58 -9.75 -1.99 4.34
CA ILE A 58 -10.17 -2.35 2.98
C ILE A 58 -9.07 -1.98 2.00
N THR A 59 -8.72 -2.94 1.14
CA THR A 59 -7.75 -2.81 0.05
C THR A 59 -6.39 -2.18 0.43
N PRO A 60 -5.63 -2.77 1.38
CA PRO A 60 -4.30 -2.30 1.83
C PRO A 60 -3.31 -1.88 0.73
N LYS A 61 -3.40 -2.51 -0.45
CA LYS A 61 -2.50 -2.25 -1.58
C LYS A 61 -2.55 -0.80 -2.11
N TYR A 62 -3.65 -0.08 -1.95
CA TYR A 62 -3.77 1.31 -2.44
C TYR A 62 -3.02 2.34 -1.59
N TYR A 63 -2.63 1.96 -0.38
CA TYR A 63 -1.88 2.80 0.55
C TYR A 63 -0.74 1.98 1.16
N ALA A 64 -0.05 1.22 0.30
CA ALA A 64 1.15 0.51 0.67
C ALA A 64 2.22 1.46 1.25
N ASN A 65 3.10 0.94 2.10
CA ASN A 65 4.18 1.67 2.76
C ASN A 65 3.71 2.89 3.57
N SER A 66 2.47 2.90 4.04
CA SER A 66 1.89 4.08 4.72
C SER A 66 1.88 3.99 6.23
N VAL A 67 2.12 2.82 6.84
CA VAL A 67 1.98 2.57 8.27
C VAL A 67 3.34 2.27 8.90
N TRP A 68 3.60 2.78 10.10
CA TRP A 68 4.78 2.45 10.91
C TRP A 68 4.37 2.26 12.37
N VAL A 69 5.17 1.53 13.14
CA VAL A 69 4.94 1.38 14.59
C VAL A 69 5.02 2.75 15.27
N GLY A 70 4.02 3.06 16.10
CA GLY A 70 3.85 4.36 16.74
C GLY A 70 3.04 5.36 15.91
N LYS A 71 2.68 5.04 14.66
CA LYS A 71 1.77 5.88 13.88
C LYS A 71 0.42 6.00 14.59
N LYS A 72 -0.07 7.23 14.72
CA LYS A 72 -1.40 7.53 15.22
C LYS A 72 -2.37 7.64 14.04
N ILE A 73 -3.36 6.76 13.99
CA ILE A 73 -4.37 6.71 12.94
C ILE A 73 -5.69 7.15 13.55
N ASP A 74 -6.22 8.28 13.10
CA ASP A 74 -7.51 8.78 13.55
C ASP A 74 -8.65 7.92 12.98
N VAL A 75 -9.66 7.67 13.81
CA VAL A 75 -10.80 6.79 13.51
C VAL A 75 -12.10 7.58 13.61
N PHE A 76 -12.95 7.42 12.61
CA PHE A 76 -14.17 8.20 12.41
C PHE A 76 -15.40 7.31 12.26
N ASP A 77 -16.54 7.80 12.74
CA ASP A 77 -17.89 7.33 12.44
C ASP A 77 -18.62 8.44 11.67
N GLY A 78 -18.86 8.22 10.38
CA GLY A 78 -19.22 9.29 9.45
C GLY A 78 -18.17 10.40 9.46
N SER A 79 -18.58 11.64 9.70
CA SER A 79 -17.68 12.80 9.81
C SER A 79 -17.14 13.05 11.21
N ARG A 80 -17.57 12.25 12.21
CA ARG A 80 -17.21 12.47 13.62
C ARG A 80 -16.00 11.63 13.99
N ARG A 81 -14.95 12.25 14.51
CA ARG A 81 -13.83 11.49 15.10
C ARG A 81 -14.30 10.82 16.39
N ILE A 82 -14.09 9.51 16.49
CA ILE A 82 -14.50 8.68 17.64
C ILE A 82 -13.30 8.28 18.51
N GLY A 83 -12.09 8.33 17.94
CA GLY A 83 -10.85 8.01 18.63
C GLY A 83 -9.69 7.92 17.66
N ASN A 84 -8.64 7.24 18.10
CA ASN A 84 -7.48 6.90 17.30
C ASN A 84 -6.91 5.55 17.73
N VAL A 85 -6.17 4.92 16.82
CA VAL A 85 -5.35 3.74 17.10
C VAL A 85 -3.89 4.14 16.94
N THR A 86 -3.08 3.91 17.96
CA THR A 86 -1.62 4.01 17.84
C THR A 86 -1.07 2.63 17.49
N VAL A 87 -0.47 2.50 16.31
CA VAL A 87 0.00 1.21 15.78
C VAL A 87 1.06 0.60 16.70
N ALA A 88 0.84 -0.63 17.14
CA ALA A 88 1.75 -1.37 18.02
C ALA A 88 2.54 -2.43 17.26
N GLN A 89 1.89 -3.14 16.34
CA GLN A 89 2.53 -4.16 15.49
C GLN A 89 1.86 -4.20 14.12
N ILE A 90 2.66 -4.24 13.06
CA ILE A 90 2.18 -4.41 11.68
C ILE A 90 2.19 -5.91 11.36
N LEU A 91 1.08 -6.41 10.84
CA LEU A 91 0.88 -7.83 10.50
C LEU A 91 0.81 -8.04 8.99
N ASN A 92 0.32 -7.04 8.25
CA ASN A 92 0.36 -7.01 6.80
C ASN A 92 1.58 -6.22 6.32
N PRO A 93 2.62 -6.89 5.79
CA PRO A 93 3.89 -6.25 5.45
C PRO A 93 3.77 -5.21 4.32
N ILE A 94 2.70 -5.23 3.52
CA ILE A 94 2.48 -4.22 2.48
C ILE A 94 2.32 -2.81 3.05
N LEU A 95 1.84 -2.72 4.29
CA LEU A 95 1.59 -1.44 4.94
C LEU A 95 2.86 -0.85 5.57
N ASP A 96 3.89 -1.66 5.84
CA ASP A 96 5.04 -1.23 6.61
C ASP A 96 5.92 -0.26 5.81
N ALA A 97 5.90 1.02 6.20
CA ALA A 97 6.71 2.08 5.62
C ALA A 97 8.22 1.84 5.81
N ASN A 98 8.59 1.10 6.85
CA ASN A 98 9.99 0.78 7.19
C ASN A 98 10.37 -0.65 6.76
N GLY A 99 9.43 -1.38 6.15
CA GLY A 99 9.67 -2.71 5.60
C GLY A 99 10.16 -2.66 4.16
N TYR A 100 10.10 -3.81 3.48
CA TYR A 100 10.32 -3.85 2.04
C TYR A 100 9.35 -2.93 1.32
N LYS A 101 9.80 -2.30 0.23
CA LYS A 101 8.96 -1.36 -0.52
C LYS A 101 8.00 -2.10 -1.44
N TRP A 102 6.78 -1.60 -1.52
CA TRP A 102 5.71 -2.16 -2.33
C TRP A 102 5.17 -1.14 -3.32
N VAL A 103 5.03 -1.54 -4.57
CA VAL A 103 4.43 -0.71 -5.64
C VAL A 103 3.25 -1.45 -6.25
N LEU A 104 2.10 -0.79 -6.26
CA LEU A 104 0.91 -1.26 -6.95
C LEU A 104 0.82 -0.61 -8.33
N ILE A 105 0.72 -1.44 -9.36
CA ILE A 105 0.43 -1.06 -10.75
C ILE A 105 -0.99 -1.51 -11.08
N ASP A 106 -1.83 -0.58 -11.52
CA ASP A 106 -3.18 -0.88 -12.02
C ASP A 106 -3.16 -0.95 -13.55
N GLY A 107 -3.31 -2.16 -14.10
CA GLY A 107 -3.29 -2.37 -15.54
C GLY A 107 -4.41 -1.68 -16.32
N ARG A 108 -5.43 -1.15 -15.64
CA ARG A 108 -6.48 -0.32 -16.26
C ARG A 108 -6.01 1.08 -16.59
N GLU A 109 -4.97 1.59 -15.91
CA GLU A 109 -4.38 2.92 -16.14
C GLU A 109 -3.39 2.91 -17.31
N ILE A 110 -3.07 1.74 -17.87
CA ILE A 110 -2.06 1.57 -18.91
C ILE A 110 -2.76 1.34 -20.24
N GLU A 111 -2.58 2.27 -21.18
CA GLU A 111 -3.01 2.13 -22.58
C GLU A 111 -1.84 1.84 -23.52
N THR A 112 -0.66 2.38 -23.21
CA THR A 112 0.57 2.31 -24.01
C THR A 112 1.80 2.03 -23.15
N THR A 113 2.91 1.67 -23.79
CA THR A 113 4.19 1.42 -23.11
C THR A 113 4.72 2.70 -22.45
N ASP A 114 4.47 3.85 -23.08
CA ASP A 114 4.83 5.16 -22.52
C ASP A 114 4.05 5.45 -21.22
N ASP A 115 2.75 5.13 -21.17
CA ASP A 115 1.95 5.26 -19.94
C ASP A 115 2.55 4.44 -18.80
N PHE A 116 3.00 3.21 -19.09
CA PHE A 116 3.66 2.36 -18.10
C PHE A 116 4.93 3.03 -17.56
N PHE A 117 5.80 3.56 -18.43
CA PHE A 117 7.03 4.21 -18.00
C PHE A 117 6.77 5.47 -17.19
N ASP A 118 5.77 6.28 -17.58
CA ASP A 118 5.38 7.48 -16.84
C ASP A 118 4.83 7.13 -15.45
N ILE A 119 3.98 6.09 -15.36
CA ILE A 119 3.45 5.56 -14.10
C ILE A 119 4.59 5.07 -13.19
N MET A 120 5.54 4.31 -13.74
CA MET A 120 6.66 3.78 -12.95
C MET A 120 7.59 4.87 -12.47
N ARG A 121 7.92 5.86 -13.31
CA ARG A 121 8.70 7.03 -12.89
C ARG A 121 7.99 7.79 -11.77
N ALA A 122 6.68 8.01 -11.88
CA ALA A 122 5.93 8.71 -10.84
C ALA A 122 5.88 7.93 -9.52
N LYS A 123 5.85 6.59 -9.56
CA LYS A 123 5.79 5.73 -8.36
C LYS A 123 7.15 5.46 -7.71
N LEU A 124 8.22 5.44 -8.51
CA LEU A 124 9.57 5.07 -8.05
C LEU A 124 10.51 6.26 -7.84
N THR A 125 10.00 7.49 -7.93
CA THR A 125 10.78 8.71 -7.66
C THR A 125 10.06 9.62 -6.67
N ASP A 126 10.80 10.53 -6.05
CA ASP A 126 10.27 11.64 -5.24
C ASP A 126 9.87 12.87 -6.08
N GLY A 127 9.92 12.77 -7.41
CA GLY A 127 9.62 13.84 -8.34
C GLY A 127 10.79 14.79 -8.64
N THR A 128 12.02 14.53 -8.18
CA THR A 128 13.17 15.41 -8.47
C THR A 128 14.02 14.97 -9.68
N ASN A 129 13.68 13.86 -10.35
CA ASN A 129 14.55 13.23 -11.34
C ASN A 129 14.02 13.30 -12.78
N ASP A 130 13.96 14.52 -13.32
CA ASP A 130 13.51 14.82 -14.70
C ASP A 130 14.41 14.24 -15.81
N LEU A 131 15.58 13.69 -15.47
CA LEU A 131 16.57 13.17 -16.42
C LEU A 131 16.44 11.66 -16.70
N LEU A 132 15.54 10.95 -16.02
CA LEU A 132 15.30 9.53 -16.25
C LEU A 132 14.51 9.32 -17.55
N GLY A 133 15.07 8.53 -18.46
CA GLY A 133 14.41 8.23 -19.73
C GLY A 133 13.17 7.33 -19.55
N CYS A 134 12.06 7.68 -20.19
CA CYS A 134 10.87 6.82 -20.29
C CYS A 134 11.06 5.74 -21.36
N ASN A 135 11.95 4.79 -21.11
CA ASN A 135 12.21 3.65 -21.98
C ASN A 135 12.66 2.44 -21.12
N PHE A 136 12.87 1.29 -21.73
CA PHE A 136 13.28 0.06 -21.02
C PHE A 136 14.55 0.21 -20.19
N ASN A 137 15.55 0.96 -20.66
CA ASN A 137 16.79 1.17 -19.90
C ASN A 137 16.53 2.05 -18.68
N GLY A 138 15.81 3.16 -18.86
CA GLY A 138 15.46 4.02 -17.72
C GLY A 138 14.52 3.34 -16.73
N PHE A 139 13.64 2.46 -17.20
CA PHE A 139 12.85 1.59 -16.33
C PHE A 139 13.73 0.61 -15.55
N ASN A 140 14.69 -0.04 -16.19
CA ASN A 140 15.66 -0.90 -15.50
C ASN A 140 16.46 -0.12 -14.45
N ASP A 141 16.89 1.11 -14.77
CA ASP A 141 17.59 1.98 -13.82
C ASP A 141 16.69 2.31 -12.61
N LEU A 142 15.41 2.61 -12.82
CA LEU A 142 14.45 2.87 -11.74
C LEU A 142 14.34 1.70 -10.76
N LEU A 143 14.40 0.45 -11.24
CA LEU A 143 14.34 -0.75 -10.40
C LEU A 143 15.57 -0.91 -9.49
N CYS A 144 16.70 -0.30 -9.84
CA CYS A 144 17.89 -0.26 -8.99
C CYS A 144 17.72 0.65 -7.76
N GLY A 145 16.80 1.62 -7.79
CA GLY A 145 16.58 2.54 -6.67
C GLY A 145 17.60 3.68 -6.58
N GLY A 146 17.50 4.47 -5.51
CA GLY A 146 18.31 5.69 -5.31
C GLY A 146 17.67 6.98 -5.83
N PHE A 147 16.36 6.93 -6.14
CA PHE A 147 15.60 8.07 -6.68
C PHE A 147 14.52 8.61 -5.72
N GLY A 148 14.63 8.29 -4.43
CA GLY A 148 13.79 8.83 -3.35
C GLY A 148 12.65 7.92 -2.88
N PHE A 149 12.20 6.94 -3.68
CA PHE A 149 11.17 5.97 -3.23
C PHE A 149 11.76 4.80 -2.43
N HIS A 150 12.85 4.22 -2.95
CA HIS A 150 13.58 3.14 -2.32
C HIS A 150 15.08 3.33 -2.51
N ASP A 151 15.88 2.82 -1.56
CA ASP A 151 17.33 2.94 -1.59
C ASP A 151 17.95 2.07 -2.68
N TYR A 152 19.21 2.37 -3.04
CA TYR A 152 19.94 1.61 -4.05
C TYR A 152 20.05 0.13 -3.66
N GLU A 153 19.58 -0.73 -4.55
CA GLU A 153 19.38 -2.17 -4.37
C GLU A 153 18.58 -2.57 -3.11
N GLU A 154 17.68 -1.72 -2.62
CA GLU A 154 16.69 -2.13 -1.63
C GLU A 154 15.68 -3.10 -2.28
N PRO A 155 15.20 -4.15 -1.58
CA PRO A 155 14.19 -5.04 -2.13
C PRO A 155 12.88 -4.32 -2.48
N LEU A 156 12.41 -4.57 -3.70
CA LEU A 156 11.22 -3.95 -4.27
C LEU A 156 10.20 -5.02 -4.66
N ASN A 157 9.00 -4.93 -4.10
CA ASN A 157 7.87 -5.78 -4.43
C ASN A 157 6.93 -5.02 -5.36
N ILE A 158 6.68 -5.56 -6.54
CA ILE A 158 5.80 -4.98 -7.54
C ILE A 158 4.57 -5.88 -7.67
N VAL A 159 3.40 -5.31 -7.42
CA VAL A 159 2.11 -5.97 -7.59
C VAL A 159 1.42 -5.34 -8.80
N TRP A 160 1.17 -6.13 -9.84
CA TRP A 160 0.47 -5.67 -11.05
C TRP A 160 -0.91 -6.31 -11.14
N ILE A 161 -1.95 -5.54 -10.81
CA ILE A 161 -3.35 -5.96 -10.94
C ILE A 161 -3.88 -5.68 -12.34
N PHE A 162 -4.85 -6.48 -12.78
CA PHE A 162 -5.36 -6.42 -14.15
C PHE A 162 -4.26 -6.57 -15.23
N SER A 163 -3.22 -7.36 -14.94
CA SER A 163 -2.03 -7.49 -15.78
C SER A 163 -2.35 -8.03 -17.18
N GLU A 164 -3.40 -8.85 -17.31
CA GLU A 164 -3.85 -9.38 -18.60
C GLU A 164 -4.47 -8.31 -19.51
N LEU A 165 -4.99 -7.21 -18.94
CA LEU A 165 -5.41 -6.05 -19.76
C LEU A 165 -4.18 -5.35 -20.32
N SER A 166 -3.17 -5.09 -19.50
CA SER A 166 -1.89 -4.53 -19.96
C SER A 166 -1.22 -5.44 -21.00
N ARG A 167 -1.17 -6.76 -20.77
CA ARG A 167 -0.63 -7.74 -21.73
C ARG A 167 -1.30 -7.62 -23.11
N LYS A 168 -2.63 -7.53 -23.15
CA LYS A 168 -3.38 -7.40 -24.42
C LYS A 168 -3.08 -6.09 -25.15
N LYS A 169 -2.84 -5.00 -24.43
CA LYS A 169 -2.58 -3.67 -25.00
C LYS A 169 -1.14 -3.49 -25.44
N LEU A 170 -0.19 -3.89 -24.60
CA LEU A 170 1.24 -3.69 -24.83
C LEU A 170 1.91 -4.81 -25.65
N GLY A 171 1.31 -6.01 -25.68
CA GLY A 171 1.83 -7.15 -26.44
C GLY A 171 3.26 -7.50 -26.04
N LYS A 172 4.19 -7.41 -27.00
CA LYS A 172 5.61 -7.78 -26.79
C LYS A 172 6.30 -6.90 -25.73
N ASP A 173 5.88 -5.65 -25.59
CA ASP A 173 6.46 -4.74 -24.61
C ASP A 173 6.14 -5.19 -23.18
N PHE A 174 4.93 -5.75 -22.95
CA PHE A 174 4.59 -6.36 -21.66
C PHE A 174 5.55 -7.50 -21.31
N GLU A 175 5.78 -8.42 -22.26
CA GLU A 175 6.68 -9.56 -22.02
C GLU A 175 8.11 -9.08 -21.73
N THR A 176 8.55 -8.02 -22.42
CA THR A 176 9.87 -7.40 -22.19
C THR A 176 9.97 -6.77 -20.80
N ILE A 177 8.94 -6.04 -20.36
CA ILE A 177 8.87 -5.44 -19.02
C ILE A 177 8.94 -6.53 -17.94
N VAL A 178 8.16 -7.60 -18.10
CA VAL A 178 8.14 -8.73 -17.17
C VAL A 178 9.50 -9.42 -17.13
N GLU A 179 10.14 -9.63 -18.29
CA GLU A 179 11.48 -10.22 -18.38
C GLU A 179 12.52 -9.35 -17.65
N ILE A 180 12.49 -8.03 -17.82
CA ILE A 180 13.39 -7.10 -17.10
C ILE A 180 13.22 -7.25 -15.58
N MET A 181 11.98 -7.33 -15.08
CA MET A 181 11.73 -7.49 -13.64
C MET A 181 12.14 -8.87 -13.11
N ASP A 182 11.86 -9.95 -13.86
CA ASP A 182 12.11 -11.34 -13.46
C ASP A 182 13.61 -11.68 -13.51
N GLN A 183 14.33 -11.13 -14.47
CA GLN A 183 15.77 -11.34 -14.68
C GLN A 183 16.62 -10.16 -14.19
N HIS A 184 16.05 -9.28 -13.36
CA HIS A 184 16.75 -8.09 -12.89
C HIS A 184 18.06 -8.45 -12.18
N GLU A 185 19.15 -7.76 -12.50
CA GLU A 185 20.51 -8.12 -12.08
C GLU A 185 20.70 -8.16 -10.56
N SER A 186 19.93 -7.35 -9.82
CA SER A 186 20.00 -7.31 -8.36
C SER A 186 19.45 -8.59 -7.70
N GLY A 187 18.56 -9.33 -8.37
CA GLY A 187 17.84 -10.46 -7.79
C GLY A 187 16.90 -10.10 -6.63
N LYS A 188 16.60 -8.81 -6.44
CA LYS A 188 15.82 -8.27 -5.30
C LYS A 188 14.43 -7.76 -5.71
N ILE A 189 14.09 -7.87 -6.99
CA ILE A 189 12.77 -7.53 -7.50
C ILE A 189 11.85 -8.74 -7.34
N ARG A 190 10.68 -8.53 -6.75
CA ARG A 190 9.62 -9.53 -6.66
C ARG A 190 8.41 -9.04 -7.42
N LEU A 191 8.00 -9.77 -8.45
CA LEU A 191 6.86 -9.44 -9.27
C LEU A 191 5.69 -10.39 -9.00
N GLU A 192 4.52 -9.84 -8.72
CA GLU A 192 3.26 -10.57 -8.64
C GLU A 192 2.27 -10.06 -9.69
N LEU A 193 1.80 -10.94 -10.56
CA LEU A 193 0.84 -10.62 -11.62
C LEU A 193 -0.55 -11.18 -11.28
N TYR A 194 -1.57 -10.32 -11.34
CA TYR A 194 -2.96 -10.70 -11.10
C TYR A 194 -3.83 -10.34 -12.30
N LYS A 195 -4.64 -11.30 -12.76
CA LYS A 195 -5.55 -11.11 -13.91
C LYS A 195 -6.65 -10.08 -13.65
N GLU A 196 -7.01 -9.91 -12.39
CA GLU A 196 -8.07 -9.04 -11.90
C GLU A 196 -7.61 -8.30 -10.64
N HIS A 197 -8.54 -7.62 -9.96
CA HIS A 197 -8.25 -6.95 -8.71
C HIS A 197 -7.78 -7.96 -7.65
N VAL A 198 -6.84 -7.57 -6.79
CA VAL A 198 -6.58 -8.34 -5.56
C VAL A 198 -7.67 -7.96 -4.56
N LEU A 199 -8.82 -8.62 -4.65
CA LEU A 199 -9.78 -8.63 -3.55
C LEU A 199 -9.60 -9.97 -2.84
N GLU A 200 -9.13 -9.92 -1.59
CA GLU A 200 -9.51 -10.92 -0.60
C GLU A 200 -10.97 -10.72 -0.20
#